data_AF-A0A0U3QMJ9-F1
#
_entry.id   AF-A0A0U3QMJ9-F1
#
_cell.length_a   1.000
_cell.length_b   1.000
_cell.length_c   1.000
_cell.angle_alpha   90.00
_cell.angle_beta   90.00
_cell.angle_gamma   90.00
#
_symmetry.space_group_name_H-M   'P 1'
#
loop_
_entity.id
_entity.type
_entity.pdbx_description
1 polymer ?
#
loop_
_entity_poly.entity_id
_entity_poly.type
_entity_poly.pdbx_seq_one_letter_code
_entity_poly.pdbx_strand_id
1 'polypeptide(L)'
;MEEYQKKLIEAGIEGAIITVLAYFFYYQNYLLYKWHRGLPLPSKIPFVIAGILTGAAYLIYKLYRIYPLMQKEKIANVIREEENLETI
;
A
#
# COMPACT_ATOMS: atom_id res chain seq x y z
N MET A 1 -8.78 -9.86 15.96
CA MET A 1 -7.91 -9.01 15.12
C MET A 1 -8.37 -7.57 15.34
N GLU A 2 -7.48 -6.72 15.87
CA GLU A 2 -7.77 -5.31 16.19
C GLU A 2 -8.09 -4.51 14.92
N GLU A 3 -8.75 -3.35 15.06
CA GLU A 3 -9.20 -2.57 13.90
C GLU A 3 -8.01 -2.06 13.08
N TYR A 4 -6.93 -1.62 13.73
CA TYR A 4 -5.71 -1.22 13.03
C TYR A 4 -5.10 -2.36 12.20
N GLN A 5 -5.13 -3.60 12.69
CA GLN A 5 -4.53 -4.74 11.98
C GLN A 5 -5.28 -5.03 10.67
N LYS A 6 -6.62 -4.97 10.71
CA LYS A 6 -7.45 -5.11 9.50
C LYS A 6 -7.12 -4.01 8.48
N LYS A 7 -7.03 -2.75 8.94
CA LYS A 7 -6.66 -1.60 8.09
C LYS A 7 -5.27 -1.72 7.49
N LEU A 8 -4.32 -2.31 8.22
CA LEU A 8 -2.96 -2.54 7.74
C LEU A 8 -2.93 -3.61 6.63
N ILE A 9 -3.67 -4.71 6.81
CA ILE A 9 -3.81 -5.75 5.77
C ILE A 9 -4.48 -5.18 4.53
N GLU A 10 -5.56 -4.42 4.70
CA GLU A 10 -6.25 -3.75 3.60
C GLU A 10 -5.31 -2.81 2.84
N ALA A 11 -4.48 -2.04 3.55
CA ALA A 11 -3.46 -1.19 2.92
C ALA A 11 -2.41 -1.98 2.15
N GLY A 12 -2.00 -3.14 2.67
CA GLY A 12 -1.08 -4.05 1.98
C GLY A 12 -1.69 -4.61 0.68
N ILE A 13 -2.93 -5.08 0.73
CA ILE A 13 -3.64 -5.62 -0.44
C ILE A 13 -3.82 -4.54 -1.51
N GLU A 14 -4.27 -3.35 -1.12
CA GLU A 14 -4.43 -2.24 -2.07
C GLU A 14 -3.10 -1.79 -2.67
N GLY A 15 -2.03 -1.70 -1.87
CA GLY A 15 -0.70 -1.36 -2.37
C GLY A 15 -0.19 -2.37 -3.41
N ALA A 16 -0.44 -3.67 -3.18
CA ALA A 16 -0.12 -4.71 -4.15
C ALA A 16 -0.95 -4.56 -5.45
N ILE A 17 -2.26 -4.32 -5.34
CA ILE A 17 -3.13 -4.09 -6.49
C ILE A 17 -2.66 -2.87 -7.29
N ILE A 18 -2.37 -1.75 -6.62
CA ILE A 18 -1.87 -0.52 -7.27
C ILE A 18 -0.53 -0.75 -7.96
N THR A 19 0.37 -1.51 -7.36
CA THR A 19 1.65 -1.89 -7.98
C THR A 19 1.42 -2.58 -9.33
N VAL A 20 0.56 -3.59 -9.34
CA VAL A 20 0.25 -4.38 -10.53
C VAL A 20 -0.45 -3.52 -11.59
N LEU A 21 -1.44 -2.73 -11.18
CA LEU A 21 -2.16 -1.83 -12.09
C LEU A 21 -1.25 -0.75 -12.67
N ALA A 22 -0.37 -0.16 -11.87
CA ALA A 22 0.59 0.84 -12.33
C ALA A 22 1.58 0.25 -13.35
N TYR A 23 2.12 -0.95 -13.07
CA TYR A 23 2.95 -1.67 -14.04
C TYR A 23 2.23 -1.85 -15.38
N PHE A 24 0.99 -2.38 -15.36
CA PHE A 24 0.23 -2.59 -16.58
C PHE A 24 -0.07 -1.28 -17.29
N PHE A 25 -0.49 -0.25 -16.55
CA PHE A 25 -0.78 1.07 -17.10
C PHE A 25 0.44 1.65 -17.81
N TYR A 26 1.61 1.71 -17.17
CA TYR A 26 2.81 2.27 -17.78
C TYR A 26 3.32 1.44 -18.96
N TYR A 27 3.32 0.11 -18.84
CA TYR A 27 3.80 -0.75 -19.92
C TYR A 27 2.90 -0.71 -21.15
N GLN A 28 1.58 -0.79 -20.95
CA GLN A 28 0.61 -0.73 -22.06
C GLN A 28 0.65 0.64 -22.73
N ASN A 29 0.74 1.74 -21.97
CA ASN A 29 0.91 3.06 -22.56
C ASN A 29 2.20 3.14 -23.38
N TYR A 30 3.32 2.64 -22.88
CA TYR A 30 4.57 2.64 -23.67
C TYR A 30 4.43 1.87 -24.97
N LEU A 31 3.82 0.68 -24.94
CA LEU A 31 3.59 -0.12 -26.14
C LEU A 31 2.70 0.62 -27.15
N LEU A 32 1.65 1.28 -26.68
CA LEU A 32 0.75 2.04 -27.55
C LEU A 32 1.43 3.24 -28.22
N TYR A 33 2.27 3.97 -27.48
CA TYR A 33 2.85 5.22 -27.97
C TYR A 33 4.19 5.07 -28.70
N LYS A 34 5.02 4.08 -28.31
CA LYS A 34 6.41 3.98 -28.79
C LYS A 34 6.75 2.68 -29.49
N TRP A 35 5.95 1.62 -29.33
CA TRP A 35 6.25 0.34 -29.95
C TRP A 35 5.51 0.18 -31.27
N HIS A 36 6.25 0.24 -32.37
CA HIS A 36 5.73 -0.09 -33.69
C HIS A 36 5.71 -1.61 -33.88
N ARG A 37 4.60 -2.14 -34.41
CA ARG A 37 4.40 -3.58 -34.63
C ARG A 37 5.55 -4.15 -35.47
N GLY A 38 6.13 -5.27 -35.01
CA GLY A 38 7.21 -5.99 -35.70
C GLY A 38 8.61 -5.80 -35.09
N LEU A 39 8.77 -4.88 -34.14
CA LEU A 39 10.01 -4.73 -33.36
C LEU A 39 10.00 -5.69 -32.15
N PRO A 40 11.18 -6.12 -31.65
CA PRO A 40 11.25 -6.92 -30.43
C PRO A 40 10.57 -6.18 -29.26
N LEU A 41 9.95 -6.94 -28.37
CA LEU A 41 9.26 -6.37 -27.21
C LEU A 41 10.26 -5.62 -26.32
N PRO A 42 9.93 -4.38 -25.91
CA PRO A 42 10.77 -3.61 -25.00
C PRO A 42 10.83 -4.28 -23.62
N SER A 43 11.96 -4.07 -22.93
CA SER A 43 12.18 -4.58 -21.58
C SER A 43 11.09 -4.11 -20.62
N LYS A 44 10.58 -5.03 -19.79
CA LYS A 44 9.55 -4.77 -18.78
C LYS A 44 10.10 -4.16 -17.49
N ILE A 45 11.40 -4.33 -17.23
CA ILE A 45 12.08 -3.94 -15.99
C ILE A 45 11.80 -2.49 -15.57
N PRO A 46 11.96 -1.46 -16.43
CA PRO A 46 11.70 -0.08 -16.01
C PRO A 46 10.25 0.15 -15.58
N PHE A 47 9.29 -0.57 -16.17
CA PHE A 47 7.86 -0.47 -15.84
C PHE A 47 7.52 -1.22 -14.56
N VAL A 48 8.21 -2.33 -14.28
CA VAL A 48 8.10 -3.02 -12.99
C VAL A 48 8.61 -2.11 -11.87
N ILE A 49 9.76 -1.47 -12.05
CA ILE A 49 10.30 -0.50 -11.09
C ILE A 49 9.31 0.65 -10.88
N ALA A 50 8.79 1.24 -11.97
CA ALA A 50 7.78 2.30 -11.88
C ALA A 50 6.52 1.84 -11.13
N GLY A 51 6.03 0.63 -11.40
CA GLY A 51 4.90 0.05 -10.66
C GLY A 51 5.18 -0.09 -9.16
N ILE A 52 6.34 -0.62 -8.79
CA ILE A 52 6.77 -0.76 -7.38
C ILE A 52 6.85 0.61 -6.70
N LEU A 53 7.43 1.62 -7.36
CA LEU A 53 7.52 2.97 -6.82
C LEU A 53 6.14 3.59 -6.58
N THR A 54 5.21 3.43 -7.53
CA THR A 54 3.83 3.92 -7.37
C THR A 54 3.09 3.20 -6.24
N GLY A 55 3.21 1.88 -6.14
CA GLY A 55 2.63 1.10 -5.04
C GLY A 55 3.21 1.45 -3.68
N ALA A 56 4.53 1.63 -3.59
CA ALA A 56 5.20 2.06 -2.36
C ALA A 56 4.76 3.47 -1.94
N ALA A 57 4.67 4.41 -2.88
CA ALA A 57 4.16 5.76 -2.61
C ALA A 57 2.73 5.74 -2.05
N TYR A 58 1.86 4.92 -2.64
CA TYR A 58 0.51 4.72 -2.13
C TYR A 58 0.49 4.13 -0.72
N LEU A 59 1.31 3.10 -0.48
CA LEU A 59 1.37 2.42 0.81
C LEU A 59 1.86 3.37 1.90
N ILE A 60 2.89 4.18 1.64
CA ILE A 60 3.37 5.22 2.56
C ILE A 60 2.24 6.22 2.88
N TYR A 61 1.52 6.69 1.86
CA TYR A 61 0.38 7.58 2.04
C TYR A 61 -0.72 6.96 2.93
N LYS A 62 -1.09 5.70 2.70
CA LYS A 62 -2.12 5.01 3.47
C LYS A 62 -1.67 4.74 4.91
N LEU A 63 -0.41 4.34 5.12
CA LEU A 63 0.18 4.18 6.46
C LEU A 63 0.19 5.50 7.24
N TYR A 64 0.54 6.62 6.60
CA TYR A 64 0.51 7.93 7.23
C TYR A 64 -0.90 8.29 7.74
N ARG A 65 -1.94 7.88 7.01
CA ARG A 65 -3.34 8.05 7.44
C ARG A 65 -3.78 7.09 8.54
N ILE A 66 -3.23 5.87 8.60
CA ILE A 66 -3.58 4.87 9.62
C ILE A 66 -2.86 5.15 10.94
N TYR A 67 -1.68 5.76 10.91
CA TYR A 67 -0.86 6.07 12.09
C TYR A 67 -1.61 6.72 13.27
N PRO A 68 -2.44 7.77 13.10
CA PRO A 68 -3.19 8.37 14.22
C PRO A 68 -4.24 7.42 14.82
N LEU A 69 -4.79 6.48 14.06
CA LEU A 69 -5.73 5.48 14.57
C LEU A 69 -5.03 4.45 15.47
N MET A 70 -3.83 4.01 15.06
CA MET A 70 -2.99 3.12 15.88
C MET A 70 -2.62 3.75 17.23
N GLN A 71 -2.27 5.04 17.24
CA GLN A 71 -1.96 5.72 18.51
C GLN A 71 -3.17 5.78 19.44
N LYS A 72 -4.37 6.09 18.91
CA LYS A 72 -5.59 6.15 19.71
C LYS A 72 -5.96 4.80 20.32
N GLU A 73 -5.91 3.71 19.55
CA GLU A 73 -6.16 2.37 20.09
C GLU A 73 -5.12 1.99 21.16
N LYS A 74 -3.84 2.31 20.95
CA LYS A 74 -2.79 2.00 21.94
C LYS A 74 -3.02 2.74 23.27
N ILE A 75 -3.38 4.02 23.22
CA ILE A 75 -3.66 4.82 24.42
C ILE A 75 -4.92 4.29 25.13
N ALA A 76 -5.99 3.98 24.39
CA ALA A 76 -7.22 3.43 24.97
C ALA A 76 -6.99 2.08 25.67
N ASN A 77 -6.14 1.21 25.09
CA ASN A 77 -5.80 -0.07 25.71
C ASN A 77 -5.04 0.10 27.03
N VAL A 78 -4.10 1.06 27.12
CA VAL A 78 -3.37 1.35 28.37
C VAL A 78 -4.31 1.86 29.46
N ILE A 79 -5.20 2.80 29.13
CA ILE A 79 -6.18 3.34 30.10
C ILE A 79 -7.08 2.23 30.64
N ARG A 80 -7.56 1.34 29.76
CA ARG A 80 -8.39 0.19 30.16
C ARG A 80 -7.63 -0.79 31.04
N GLU A 81 -6.33 -0.96 30.84
CA GLU A 81 -5.49 -1.82 31.67
C GLU A 81 -5.29 -1.22 33.08
N GLU A 82 -5.06 0.10 33.18
CA GLU A 82 -4.99 0.82 34.46
C GLU A 82 -6.31 0.76 35.25
N GLU A 83 -7.46 0.98 34.59
CA GLU A 83 -8.78 0.93 35.24
C GLU A 83 -9.12 -0.46 35.80
N ASN A 84 -8.70 -1.53 35.10
CA ASN A 84 -8.87 -2.91 35.59
C ASN A 84 -7.94 -3.25 36.76
N LEU A 85 -6.82 -2.55 36.91
CA LEU A 85 -5.88 -2.74 38.03
C LEU A 85 -6.33 -1.98 39.28
N GLU A 86 -7.01 -0.83 39.14
CA GLU A 86 -7.56 -0.07 40.26
C GLU A 86 -8.85 -0.66 40.85
N THR A 87 -9.50 -1.59 40.15
CA THR A 87 -10.73 -2.27 40.58
C THR A 87 -10.51 -3.59 41.33
N ILE A 88 -9.25 -3.97 41.59
CA ILE A 88 -8.83 -5.17 42.35
C ILE A 88 -8.26 -4.74 43.72
#